data_AF-A0A293NMS8-F1
#
_entry.id   AF-A0A293NMS8-F1
#
_cell.length_a   1.000
_cell.length_b   1.000
_cell.length_c   1.000
_cell.angle_alpha   90.00
_cell.angle_beta   90.00
_cell.angle_gamma   90.00
#
_symmetry.space_group_name_H-M   'P 1'
#
loop_
_entity.id
_entity.type
_entity.pdbx_description
1 polymer ?
#
loop_
_entity_poly.entity_id
_entity_poly.type
_entity_poly.pdbx_seq_one_letter_code
_entity_poly.pdbx_strand_id
1 'polypeptide(L)'
;MKKQPAFIDAQRQLDQFVRDGVHSYAELRNFDLGPGQHSGVSHLSKYISHRVLFEYEILETVLSQCSYASAEKFIQEIFWRIYWKGWLENRPTVWQAFKNDASLQEDEALNKAR
;
A
#
# COMPACT_ATOMS: atom_id res chain seq x y z
N MET A 1 -9.63 -13.37 23.21
CA MET A 1 -10.04 -13.61 21.81
C MET A 1 -8.79 -13.98 21.02
N LYS A 2 -8.75 -15.12 20.31
CA LYS A 2 -7.57 -15.48 19.48
C LYS A 2 -7.52 -14.55 18.26
N LYS A 3 -6.39 -13.90 18.00
CA LYS A 3 -6.20 -13.08 16.80
C LYS A 3 -6.19 -13.99 15.56
N GLN A 4 -6.81 -13.53 14.46
CA GLN A 4 -6.84 -14.28 13.20
C GLN A 4 -5.42 -14.40 12.61
N PRO A 5 -5.09 -15.48 11.89
CA PRO A 5 -3.75 -15.69 11.31
C PRO A 5 -3.27 -14.53 10.43
N ALA A 6 -4.16 -14.00 9.58
CA ALA A 6 -3.84 -12.87 8.70
C ALA A 6 -3.42 -11.61 9.47
N PHE A 7 -4.00 -11.36 10.65
CA PHE A 7 -3.62 -10.23 11.49
C PHE A 7 -2.21 -10.43 12.08
N ILE A 8 -1.88 -11.65 12.50
CA ILE A 8 -0.54 -11.96 13.04
C ILE A 8 0.53 -11.75 11.97
N ASP A 9 0.29 -12.22 10.75
CA ASP A 9 1.21 -12.04 9.64
C ASP A 9 1.34 -10.56 9.25
N ALA A 10 0.23 -9.82 9.24
CA ALA A 10 0.23 -8.39 8.98
C ALA A 10 1.06 -7.61 10.01
N GLN A 11 0.87 -7.90 11.30
CA GLN A 11 1.64 -7.28 12.36
C GLN A 11 3.13 -7.61 12.24
N ARG A 12 3.47 -8.87 11.98
CA ARG A 12 4.87 -9.29 11.77
C ARG A 12 5.50 -8.53 10.60
N GLN A 13 4.78 -8.36 9.50
CA GLN A 13 5.26 -7.60 8.34
C GLN A 13 5.46 -6.12 8.67
N LEU A 14 4.54 -5.50 9.42
CA LEU A 14 4.65 -4.12 9.86
C LEU A 14 5.86 -3.94 10.77
N ASP A 15 5.97 -4.77 11.81
CA ASP A 15 7.07 -4.69 12.77
C ASP A 15 8.43 -4.90 12.08
N GLN A 16 8.50 -5.83 11.13
CA GLN A 16 9.71 -6.09 10.35
C GLN A 16 10.10 -4.88 9.49
N PHE A 17 9.12 -4.25 8.83
CA PHE A 17 9.37 -3.06 8.02
C PHE A 17 9.78 -1.86 8.88
N VAL A 18 9.14 -1.67 10.03
CA VAL A 18 9.49 -0.58 10.97
C VAL A 18 10.90 -0.73 11.51
N ARG A 19 11.34 -1.96 11.82
CA ARG A 19 12.72 -2.21 12.27
C ARG A 19 13.76 -1.97 11.19
N ASP A 20 13.55 -2.52 10.00
CA ASP A 20 14.65 -2.70 9.04
C ASP A 20 14.47 -1.89 7.73
N GLY A 21 13.23 -1.63 7.31
CA GLY A 21 12.93 -1.09 5.98
C GLY A 21 12.58 0.40 5.96
N VAL A 22 12.03 0.94 7.04
CA VAL A 22 11.53 2.32 7.05
C VAL A 22 12.64 3.35 6.84
N HIS A 23 13.85 3.09 7.35
CA HIS A 23 15.00 4.00 7.27
C HIS A 23 15.56 4.17 5.86
N SER A 24 15.52 3.11 5.05
CA SER A 24 15.99 3.13 3.65
C SER A 24 14.85 3.42 2.65
N TYR A 25 13.61 3.53 3.13
CA TYR A 25 12.42 3.71 2.30
C TYR A 25 12.53 4.94 1.38
N ALA A 26 13.03 6.05 1.91
CA ALA A 26 13.16 7.29 1.13
C ALA A 26 14.08 7.13 -0.10
N GLU A 27 15.11 6.30 0.02
CA GLU A 27 16.11 6.07 -1.01
C GLU A 27 15.68 4.97 -1.99
N LEU A 28 15.10 3.89 -1.45
CA LEU A 28 14.86 2.66 -2.21
C LEU A 28 13.47 2.55 -2.85
N ARG A 29 12.47 3.32 -2.40
CA ARG A 29 11.05 3.14 -2.81
C ARG A 29 10.79 3.19 -4.33
N ASN A 30 11.67 3.82 -5.09
CA ASN A 30 11.52 4.02 -6.53
C ASN A 30 12.30 3.01 -7.38
N PHE A 31 13.04 2.08 -6.76
CA PHE A 31 13.85 1.10 -7.46
C PHE A 31 13.16 -0.26 -7.49
N ASP A 32 13.10 -0.87 -8.67
CA ASP A 32 12.80 -2.28 -8.84
C ASP A 32 14.10 -3.05 -9.06
N LEU A 33 14.51 -3.84 -8.06
CA LEU A 33 15.73 -4.65 -8.09
C LEU A 33 15.49 -6.05 -8.68
N GLY A 34 14.30 -6.30 -9.21
CA GLY A 34 13.91 -7.57 -9.80
C GLY A 34 13.28 -8.55 -8.81
N PRO A 35 12.95 -9.77 -9.28
CA PRO A 35 12.13 -10.72 -8.55
C PRO A 35 12.70 -11.08 -7.17
N GLY A 36 11.87 -10.95 -6.13
CA GLY A 36 12.23 -11.30 -4.75
C GLY A 36 13.08 -10.25 -4.03
N GLN A 37 13.46 -9.15 -4.70
CA GLN A 37 14.30 -8.09 -4.15
C GLN A 37 13.50 -6.80 -3.84
N HIS A 38 12.31 -6.97 -3.28
CA HIS A 38 11.42 -5.86 -2.93
C HIS A 38 11.66 -5.33 -1.50
N SER A 39 12.94 -5.19 -1.11
CA SER A 39 13.32 -4.69 0.21
C SER A 39 13.05 -3.20 0.40
N GLY A 40 12.89 -2.45 -0.69
CA GLY A 40 12.65 -1.00 -0.67
C GLY A 40 11.22 -0.59 -0.29
N VAL A 41 10.30 -1.53 -0.05
CA VAL A 41 8.89 -1.27 0.27
C VAL A 41 8.34 -2.17 1.38
N SER A 42 7.22 -1.79 1.98
CA SER A 42 6.68 -2.45 3.19
C SER A 42 5.86 -3.73 2.95
N HIS A 43 5.35 -3.92 1.74
CA HIS A 43 4.36 -4.97 1.39
C HIS A 43 3.06 -4.96 2.20
N LEU A 44 2.73 -3.84 2.86
CA LEU A 44 1.52 -3.74 3.68
C LEU A 44 0.24 -3.51 2.87
N SER A 45 0.34 -3.21 1.57
CA SER A 45 -0.80 -2.87 0.70
C SER A 45 -1.91 -3.92 0.74
N LYS A 46 -1.57 -5.21 0.71
CA LYS A 46 -2.53 -6.31 0.79
C LYS A 46 -3.30 -6.33 2.13
N TYR A 47 -2.65 -5.99 3.24
CA TYR A 47 -3.30 -5.96 4.55
C TYR A 47 -4.19 -4.73 4.72
N ILE A 48 -3.75 -3.58 4.21
CA ILE A 48 -4.53 -2.33 4.30
C ILE A 48 -5.77 -2.40 3.40
N SER A 49 -5.65 -2.90 2.16
CA SER A 49 -6.78 -2.98 1.23
C SER A 49 -7.91 -3.89 1.73
N HIS A 50 -7.59 -4.89 2.57
CA HIS A 50 -8.57 -5.76 3.21
C HIS A 50 -8.92 -5.35 4.65
N ARG A 51 -8.48 -4.17 5.11
CA ARG A 51 -8.69 -3.66 6.48
C ARG A 51 -8.24 -4.62 7.59
N VAL A 52 -7.21 -5.41 7.31
CA VAL A 52 -6.51 -6.21 8.33
C VAL A 52 -5.64 -5.31 9.20
N LEU A 53 -5.08 -4.26 8.60
CA LEU A 53 -4.42 -3.14 9.29
C LEU A 53 -5.11 -1.84 8.87
N PHE A 54 -5.25 -0.92 9.80
CA PHE A 54 -5.72 0.43 9.50
C PHE A 54 -4.55 1.41 9.40
N GLU A 55 -4.74 2.45 8.59
CA GLU A 55 -3.72 3.47 8.35
C GLU A 55 -3.29 4.19 9.64
N TYR A 56 -4.22 4.46 10.56
CA TYR A 56 -3.90 5.12 11.83
C TYR A 56 -3.04 4.23 12.75
N GLU A 57 -3.31 2.93 12.83
CA GLU A 57 -2.53 1.97 13.63
C GLU A 57 -1.09 1.85 13.09
N ILE A 58 -0.94 1.90 11.77
CA ILE A 58 0.37 1.91 11.12
C ILE A 58 1.15 3.17 11.51
N LEU A 59 0.51 4.35 11.43
CA LEU A 59 1.15 5.62 11.79
C LEU A 59 1.56 5.66 13.27
N GLU A 60 0.70 5.21 14.18
CA GLU A 60 1.01 5.09 15.60
C GLU A 60 2.22 4.17 15.83
N THR A 61 2.22 2.99 15.21
CA THR A 61 3.32 2.03 15.32
C THR A 61 4.64 2.63 14.83
N VAL A 62 4.64 3.27 13.65
CA VAL A 62 5.83 3.91 13.06
C VAL A 62 6.35 5.04 13.96
N LEU A 63 5.48 5.94 14.40
CA LEU A 63 5.88 7.09 15.23
C LEU A 63 6.29 6.69 16.65
N SER A 64 5.85 5.53 17.15
CA SER A 64 6.28 5.00 18.44
C SER A 64 7.70 4.40 18.43
N GLN A 65 8.21 4.02 17.26
CA GLN A 65 9.49 3.29 17.11
C GLN A 65 10.54 4.07 16.31
N CYS A 66 10.12 5.03 15.50
CA CYS A 66 10.99 5.78 14.61
C CYS A 66 10.77 7.29 14.75
N SER A 67 11.81 8.06 14.46
CA SER A 67 11.65 9.52 14.34
C SER A 67 10.79 9.85 13.11
N TYR A 68 10.02 10.95 13.19
CA TYR A 68 9.29 11.47 12.03
C TYR A 68 10.22 11.66 10.82
N ALA A 69 11.39 12.25 11.02
CA ALA A 69 12.34 12.53 9.93
C ALA A 69 12.76 11.25 9.18
N SER A 70 13.03 10.16 9.89
CA SER A 70 13.40 8.88 9.26
C SER A 70 12.25 8.19 8.54
N ALA A 71 11.00 8.47 8.93
CA ALA A 71 9.82 7.81 8.38
C ALA A 71 8.97 8.71 7.48
N GLU A 72 9.37 9.97 7.26
CA GLU A 72 8.56 11.00 6.62
C GLU A 72 8.00 10.53 5.27
N LYS A 73 8.86 9.96 4.42
CA LYS A 73 8.42 9.47 3.10
C LYS A 73 7.42 8.34 3.18
N PHE A 74 7.57 7.44 4.14
CA PHE A 74 6.59 6.37 4.34
C PHE A 74 5.26 6.92 4.85
N ILE A 75 5.29 7.86 5.79
CA ILE A 75 4.09 8.54 6.31
C ILE A 75 3.33 9.28 5.20
N GLN A 76 4.06 9.97 4.30
CA GLN A 76 3.47 10.63 3.12
C GLN A 76 2.70 9.63 2.24
N GLU A 77 3.22 8.43 2.03
CA GLU A 77 2.57 7.39 1.21
C GLU A 77 1.29 6.84 1.87
N ILE A 78 1.26 6.74 3.20
CA ILE A 78 0.02 6.44 3.94
C ILE A 78 -1.01 7.54 3.72
N PHE A 79 -0.62 8.83 3.80
CA PHE A 79 -1.52 9.93 3.52
C PHE A 79 -1.99 9.96 2.05
N TRP A 80 -1.11 9.66 1.09
CA TRP A 80 -1.49 9.54 -0.32
C TRP A 80 -2.56 8.47 -0.53
N ARG A 81 -2.46 7.31 0.15
CA ARG A 81 -3.52 6.29 0.10
C ARG A 81 -4.86 6.83 0.60
N ILE A 82 -4.88 7.51 1.74
CA ILE A 82 -6.11 8.07 2.32
C ILE A 82 -6.70 9.13 1.38
N TYR A 83 -5.85 10.01 0.86
CA TYR A 83 -6.24 11.05 -0.08
C TYR A 83 -6.88 10.46 -1.33
N TRP A 84 -6.22 9.51 -2.00
CA TRP A 84 -6.74 8.90 -3.23
C TRP A 84 -8.05 8.17 -3.00
N LYS A 85 -8.18 7.47 -1.88
CA LYS A 85 -9.43 6.82 -1.50
C LYS A 85 -10.56 7.85 -1.35
N GLY A 86 -10.34 8.90 -0.57
CA GLY A 86 -11.34 9.97 -0.40
C GLY A 86 -11.64 10.71 -1.70
N TRP A 87 -10.63 10.95 -2.53
CA TRP A 87 -10.79 11.61 -3.84
C TRP A 87 -11.69 10.80 -4.77
N LEU A 88 -11.52 9.47 -4.81
CA LEU A 88 -12.35 8.53 -5.57
C LEU A 88 -13.76 8.39 -4.99
N GLU A 89 -13.90 8.32 -3.66
CA GLU A 89 -15.21 8.25 -2.98
C GLU A 89 -16.08 9.47 -3.31
N ASN A 90 -15.47 10.65 -3.49
CA ASN A 90 -16.16 11.88 -3.87
C ASN A 90 -16.41 12.03 -5.38
N ARG A 91 -15.88 11.12 -6.22
CA ARG A 91 -15.93 11.22 -7.69
C ARG A 91 -16.34 9.89 -8.33
N PRO A 92 -17.57 9.41 -8.08
CA PRO A 92 -18.05 8.15 -8.65
C PRO A 92 -18.05 8.17 -10.20
N THR A 93 -18.13 9.34 -10.82
CA THR A 93 -18.08 9.50 -12.28
C THR A 93 -16.75 9.06 -12.90
N VAL A 94 -15.63 9.19 -12.19
CA VAL A 94 -14.31 8.74 -12.66
C VAL A 94 -14.31 7.22 -12.86
N TRP A 95 -14.88 6.48 -11.91
CA TRP A 95 -15.00 5.03 -12.04
C TRP A 95 -15.95 4.62 -13.17
N GLN A 96 -17.07 5.32 -13.34
CA GLN A 96 -17.98 5.03 -14.44
C GLN A 96 -17.33 5.32 -15.80
N ALA A 97 -16.61 6.44 -15.92
CA ALA A 97 -15.88 6.78 -17.14
C ALA A 97 -14.82 5.72 -17.45
N PHE A 98 -14.05 5.29 -16.46
CA PHE A 98 -13.07 4.21 -16.62
C PHE A 98 -13.72 2.92 -17.13
N LYS A 99 -14.82 2.45 -16.53
CA LYS A 99 -15.51 1.23 -16.99
C LYS A 99 -16.10 1.34 -18.39
N ASN A 100 -16.47 2.55 -18.80
CA ASN A 100 -17.07 2.81 -20.10
C ASN A 100 -16.01 3.16 -21.17
N ASP A 101 -14.72 3.12 -20.81
CA ASP A 101 -13.63 3.36 -21.74
C ASP A 101 -13.56 2.20 -22.75
N ALA A 102 -13.79 2.51 -24.02
CA ALA A 102 -13.83 1.53 -25.11
C ALA A 102 -12.48 0.87 -25.35
N SER A 103 -11.36 1.54 -25.01
CA SER A 103 -10.02 0.97 -25.17
C SER A 103 -9.79 -0.25 -24.26
N LEU A 104 -10.40 -0.28 -23.08
CA LEU A 104 -10.34 -1.42 -22.17
C LEU A 104 -11.13 -2.62 -22.70
N GLN A 105 -12.20 -2.37 -23.47
CA GLN A 105 -13.01 -3.42 -24.08
C GLN A 105 -12.27 -4.11 -25.24
N GLU A 106 -11.48 -3.34 -26.00
CA GLU A 106 -10.60 -3.85 -27.05
C GLU A 106 -9.47 -4.71 -26.48
N ASP A 107 -8.81 -4.26 -25.41
CA ASP A 107 -7.75 -5.03 -24.71
C ASP A 107 -8.28 -6.32 -24.09
N GLU A 108 -9.50 -6.31 -23.52
CA GLU A 108 -10.13 -7.51 -22.97
C GLU A 108 -10.49 -8.52 -24.08
N ALA A 109 -10.94 -8.03 -25.25
CA ALA A 109 -11.21 -8.86 -26.41
C ALA A 109 -9.93 -9.49 -26.98
N LEU A 110 -8.83 -8.72 -27.07
CA LEU A 110 -7.52 -9.21 -27.52
C LEU A 110 -6.93 -10.25 -26.56
N ASN A 111 -7.07 -10.06 -25.25
CA ASN A 111 -6.59 -11.02 -24.25
C ASN A 111 -7.42 -12.30 -24.18
N LYS A 112 -8.73 -12.26 -24.51
CA LYS A 112 -9.57 -13.47 -24.65
C LYS A 112 -9.31 -14.25 -25.94
N ALA A 113 -8.73 -13.62 -26.96
CA ALA A 113 -8.42 -14.24 -28.25
C ALA A 113 -7.04 -14.91 -28.30
N ARG A 114 -6.23 -14.77 -27.24
CA ARG A 114 -4.95 -15.45 -27.02
C ARG A 114 -5.12 -16.69 -26.15
#